data_AF-A0A9W5VBK4-F1
#
_entry.id   AF-A0A9W5VBK4-F1
#
_cell.length_a   1.000
_cell.length_b   1.000
_cell.length_c   1.000
_cell.angle_alpha   90.00
_cell.angle_beta   90.00
_cell.angle_gamma   90.00
#
_symmetry.space_group_name_H-M   'P 1'
#
loop_
_entity.id
_entity.type
_entity.pdbx_description
1 polymer ?
#
loop_
_entity_poly.entity_id
_entity_poly.type
_entity_poly.pdbx_seq_one_letter_code
_entity_poly.pdbx_strand_id
1 'polypeptide(L)'
;MSNEQNQISHKKDRKNSTKSIDQRLEKLEMTLKLLDISFDELVGLVTYYRAEKQKSDEPMERSGQLKWNLDKLMLEMNLNIDQVATIVGLHRNQIGKIKNHDFKRTDLKTIERISKGLNVSLDELFRYEKDDSV
;
A
#
# COMPACT_ATOMS: atom_id res chain seq x y z
N MET A 1 -11.51 39.16 34.00
CA MET A 1 -12.38 37.97 34.08
C MET A 1 -12.03 37.03 32.92
N SER A 2 -10.93 36.29 33.01
CA SER A 2 -10.51 35.36 31.94
C SER A 2 -9.74 34.20 32.54
N ASN A 3 -10.41 33.23 33.18
CA ASN A 3 -9.73 31.97 33.52
C ASN A 3 -10.62 30.75 33.80
N GLU A 4 -11.79 30.63 33.17
CA GLU A 4 -12.62 29.40 33.31
C GLU A 4 -12.89 28.66 31.99
N GLN A 5 -12.71 29.29 30.83
CA GLN A 5 -13.05 28.65 29.54
C GLN A 5 -11.97 27.71 29.00
N ASN A 6 -10.73 27.76 29.50
CA ASN A 6 -9.62 26.96 28.98
C ASN A 6 -9.48 25.54 29.58
N GLN A 7 -10.29 25.16 30.58
CA GLN A 7 -10.19 23.81 31.19
C GLN A 7 -11.21 22.80 30.64
N ILE A 8 -12.22 23.25 29.89
CA ILE A 8 -13.31 22.36 29.43
C ILE A 8 -12.94 21.65 28.10
N SER A 9 -12.03 22.21 27.31
CA SER A 9 -11.68 21.68 25.98
C SER A 9 -10.89 20.35 26.05
N HIS A 10 -9.96 20.20 26.99
CA HIS A 10 -9.09 19.01 27.04
C HIS A 10 -9.72 17.73 27.63
N LYS A 11 -10.92 17.78 28.20
CA LYS A 11 -11.62 16.59 28.72
C LYS A 11 -12.48 15.86 27.68
N LYS A 12 -12.82 16.50 26.55
CA LYS A 12 -13.72 15.91 25.54
C LYS A 12 -13.00 14.94 24.59
N ASP A 13 -11.75 15.21 24.22
CA ASP A 13 -11.03 14.39 23.23
C ASP A 13 -10.58 13.02 23.76
N ARG A 14 -10.23 12.91 25.05
CA ARG A 14 -9.83 11.61 25.64
C ARG A 14 -10.97 10.59 25.64
N LYS A 15 -12.23 11.03 25.82
CA LYS A 15 -13.41 10.14 25.86
C LYS A 15 -13.79 9.55 24.50
N ASN A 16 -13.43 10.20 23.40
CA ASN A 16 -13.67 9.68 22.05
C ASN A 16 -12.62 8.66 21.62
N SER A 17 -11.36 8.81 22.09
CA SER A 17 -10.28 7.86 21.82
C SER A 17 -10.47 6.51 22.52
N THR A 18 -10.88 6.51 23.78
CA THR A 18 -11.12 5.27 24.55
C THR A 18 -12.26 4.43 23.96
N LYS A 19 -13.36 5.06 23.53
CA LYS A 19 -14.46 4.37 22.83
C LYS A 19 -14.01 3.60 21.58
N SER A 20 -13.02 4.11 20.85
CA SER A 20 -12.48 3.45 19.66
C SER A 20 -11.61 2.24 20.01
N ILE A 21 -10.87 2.30 21.12
CA ILE A 21 -10.08 1.17 21.62
C ILE A 21 -10.99 0.07 22.15
N ASP A 22 -12.01 0.42 22.93
CA ASP A 22 -12.98 -0.53 23.49
C ASP A 22 -13.72 -1.29 22.38
N GLN A 23 -14.15 -0.58 21.32
CA GLN A 23 -14.77 -1.21 20.14
C GLN A 23 -13.82 -2.16 19.38
N ARG A 24 -12.51 -1.88 19.39
CA ARG A 24 -11.51 -2.75 18.76
C ARG A 24 -11.24 -3.99 19.60
N LEU A 25 -11.24 -3.86 20.92
CA LEU A 25 -11.11 -4.96 21.86
C LEU A 25 -12.32 -5.90 21.79
N GLU A 26 -13.54 -5.36 21.74
CA GLU A 26 -14.77 -6.15 21.63
C GLU A 26 -14.80 -6.99 20.34
N LYS A 27 -14.41 -6.40 19.20
CA LYS A 27 -14.27 -7.14 17.93
C LYS A 27 -13.22 -8.25 18.02
N LEU A 28 -12.12 -8.00 18.71
CA LEU A 28 -11.04 -8.97 18.87
C LEU A 28 -11.49 -10.13 19.77
N GLU A 29 -12.19 -9.85 20.87
CA GLU A 29 -12.78 -10.87 21.74
C GLU A 29 -13.82 -11.73 21.02
N MET A 30 -14.69 -11.12 20.20
CA MET A 30 -15.64 -11.87 19.36
C MET A 30 -14.91 -12.78 18.37
N THR A 31 -13.82 -12.31 17.77
CA THR A 31 -13.04 -13.08 16.79
C THR A 31 -12.31 -14.25 17.46
N LEU A 32 -11.72 -14.04 18.64
CA LEU A 32 -11.08 -15.09 19.44
C LEU A 32 -12.07 -16.19 19.81
N LYS A 33 -13.29 -15.81 20.23
CA LYS A 33 -14.38 -16.76 20.53
C LYS A 33 -14.84 -17.55 19.30
N LEU A 34 -14.93 -16.92 18.14
CA LEU A 34 -15.33 -17.59 16.90
C LEU A 34 -14.29 -18.60 16.40
N LEU A 35 -13.01 -18.29 16.63
CA LEU A 35 -11.88 -19.13 16.24
C LEU A 35 -11.53 -20.19 17.30
N ASP A 36 -12.22 -20.20 18.44
CA ASP A 36 -11.96 -21.06 19.59
C ASP A 36 -10.49 -21.07 20.02
N ILE A 37 -9.84 -19.90 19.96
CA ILE A 37 -8.45 -19.71 20.38
C ILE A 37 -8.39 -18.81 21.61
N SER A 38 -7.49 -19.16 22.53
CA SER A 38 -7.26 -18.34 23.71
C SER A 38 -6.43 -17.08 23.38
N PHE A 39 -6.49 -16.08 24.26
CA PHE A 39 -5.63 -14.89 24.10
C PHE A 39 -4.14 -15.26 24.18
N ASP A 40 -3.76 -16.17 25.07
CA ASP A 40 -2.38 -16.65 25.21
C ASP A 40 -1.90 -17.39 23.95
N GLU A 41 -2.80 -18.14 23.32
CA GLU A 41 -2.54 -18.80 22.04
C GLU A 41 -2.38 -17.80 20.89
N LEU A 42 -3.21 -16.75 20.84
CA LEU A 42 -3.03 -15.65 19.90
C LEU A 42 -1.68 -14.94 20.10
N VAL A 43 -1.30 -14.66 21.35
CA VAL A 43 -0.01 -14.04 21.70
C VAL A 43 1.14 -14.96 21.26
N GLY A 44 1.01 -16.26 21.52
CA GLY A 44 1.96 -17.27 21.08
C GLY A 44 2.12 -17.28 19.56
N LEU A 45 1.00 -17.28 18.83
CA LEU A 45 0.98 -17.28 17.36
C LEU A 45 1.60 -16.02 16.78
N VAL A 46 1.26 -14.84 17.30
CA VAL A 46 1.84 -13.56 16.88
C VAL A 46 3.34 -13.51 17.17
N THR A 47 3.76 -14.01 18.33
CA THR A 47 5.17 -14.07 18.72
C THR A 47 5.94 -15.04 17.82
N TYR A 48 5.38 -16.21 17.55
CA TYR A 48 5.90 -17.20 16.62
C TYR A 48 6.06 -16.63 15.21
N TYR A 49 5.00 -16.06 14.63
CA TYR A 49 5.07 -15.44 13.30
C TYR A 49 6.06 -14.28 13.23
N ARG A 50 6.23 -13.49 14.31
CA ARG A 50 7.27 -12.45 14.39
C ARG A 50 8.67 -13.04 14.45
N ALA A 51 8.87 -14.12 15.20
CA ALA A 51 10.16 -14.80 15.33
C ALA A 51 10.54 -15.58 14.05
N GLU A 52 9.57 -16.21 13.38
CA GLU A 52 9.77 -16.83 12.07
C GLU A 52 10.10 -15.78 11.00
N LYS A 53 9.42 -14.63 11.00
CA LYS A 53 9.78 -13.49 10.14
C LYS A 53 11.19 -12.95 10.37
N GLN A 54 11.77 -13.18 11.55
CA GLN A 54 13.16 -12.81 11.85
C GLN A 54 14.16 -13.89 11.45
N LYS A 55 13.72 -15.13 11.19
CA LYS A 55 14.57 -16.26 10.75
C LYS A 55 14.56 -16.46 9.24
N SER A 56 13.54 -15.97 8.55
CA SER A 56 13.62 -15.75 7.10
C SER A 56 14.49 -14.53 6.85
N ASP A 57 15.80 -14.73 6.69
CA ASP A 57 16.77 -13.74 6.21
C ASP A 57 16.53 -13.31 4.74
N GLU A 58 15.30 -13.38 4.25
CA GLU A 58 14.86 -12.41 3.27
C GLU A 58 14.06 -11.36 4.03
N PRO A 59 14.66 -10.20 4.37
CA PRO A 59 13.85 -9.03 4.61
C PRO A 59 12.86 -8.96 3.45
N MET A 60 11.56 -8.95 3.73
CA MET A 60 10.65 -8.37 2.76
C MET A 60 11.03 -6.90 2.72
N GLU A 61 12.02 -6.58 1.90
CA GLU A 61 12.50 -5.25 1.61
C GLU A 61 11.33 -4.49 1.01
N ARG A 62 10.52 -3.92 1.90
CA ARG A 62 9.61 -2.84 1.54
C ARG A 62 10.36 -1.51 1.53
N SER A 63 11.64 -1.52 1.17
CA SER A 63 12.45 -0.34 0.86
C SER A 63 12.52 -0.06 -0.64
N GLY A 64 12.12 -1.01 -1.49
CA GLY A 64 11.99 -0.77 -2.92
C GLY A 64 10.73 0.04 -3.24
N GLN A 65 10.88 1.19 -3.88
CA GLN A 65 9.74 1.89 -4.46
C GLN A 65 9.23 1.09 -5.67
N LEU A 66 7.94 0.75 -5.69
CA LEU A 66 7.33 0.13 -6.85
C LEU A 66 7.42 1.10 -8.03
N LYS A 67 8.25 0.81 -9.02
CA LYS A 67 8.44 1.65 -10.20
C LYS A 67 7.75 1.03 -11.39
N TRP A 68 7.31 1.90 -12.29
CA TRP A 68 6.72 1.47 -13.55
C TRP A 68 7.79 0.85 -14.44
N ASN A 69 7.43 -0.20 -15.15
CA ASN A 69 8.29 -0.83 -16.12
C ASN A 69 8.00 -0.39 -17.56
N LEU A 70 7.29 0.73 -17.72
CA LEU A 70 6.69 1.05 -19.00
C LEU A 70 7.74 1.34 -20.09
N ASP A 71 8.89 1.92 -19.74
CA ASP A 71 9.95 2.22 -20.72
C ASP A 71 10.50 0.95 -21.39
N LYS A 72 10.84 -0.07 -20.59
CA LYS A 72 11.35 -1.33 -21.14
C LYS A 72 10.28 -2.09 -21.91
N LEU A 73 9.04 -2.13 -21.44
CA LEU A 73 7.93 -2.75 -22.19
C LEU A 73 7.71 -2.06 -23.54
N MET A 74 7.79 -0.73 -23.58
CA MET A 74 7.71 0.03 -24.83
C MET A 74 8.83 -0.33 -25.81
N LEU A 75 10.07 -0.49 -25.32
CA LEU A 75 11.21 -0.91 -26.14
C LEU A 75 11.04 -2.34 -26.66
N GLU A 76 10.63 -3.29 -25.82
CA GLU A 76 10.41 -4.69 -26.19
C GLU A 76 9.31 -4.85 -27.25
N MET A 77 8.26 -4.02 -27.16
CA MET A 77 7.14 -4.02 -28.10
C MET A 77 7.35 -3.09 -29.30
N ASN A 78 8.47 -2.37 -29.36
CA ASN A 78 8.76 -1.34 -30.36
C ASN A 78 7.64 -0.29 -30.50
N LEU A 79 7.12 0.20 -29.37
CA LEU A 79 6.04 1.18 -29.28
C LEU A 79 6.55 2.55 -28.83
N ASN A 80 6.03 3.61 -29.44
CA ASN A 80 6.23 4.98 -28.98
C ASN A 80 5.08 5.44 -28.05
N ILE A 81 5.26 6.59 -27.40
CA ILE A 81 4.29 7.13 -26.41
C ILE A 81 2.91 7.33 -27.04
N ASP A 82 2.85 7.78 -28.30
CA ASP A 82 1.61 8.06 -29.01
C ASP A 82 0.83 6.77 -29.36
N GLN A 83 1.54 5.71 -29.74
CA GLN A 83 0.98 4.39 -29.97
C GLN A 83 0.45 3.78 -28.67
N VAL A 84 1.23 3.83 -27.59
CA VAL A 84 0.76 3.37 -26.27
C VAL A 84 -0.49 4.14 -25.85
N ALA A 85 -0.45 5.48 -25.91
CA ALA A 85 -1.59 6.33 -25.59
C ALA A 85 -2.87 5.93 -26.33
N THR A 86 -2.74 5.61 -27.63
CA THR A 86 -3.84 5.13 -28.47
C THR A 86 -4.34 3.76 -28.03
N ILE A 87 -3.45 2.79 -27.79
CA ILE A 87 -3.78 1.42 -27.39
C ILE A 87 -4.50 1.39 -26.04
N VAL A 88 -3.98 2.10 -25.03
CA VAL A 88 -4.53 2.08 -23.67
C VAL A 88 -5.63 3.11 -23.44
N GLY A 89 -5.91 3.97 -24.43
CA GLY A 89 -6.96 5.01 -24.35
C GLY A 89 -6.66 6.06 -23.28
N LEU A 90 -5.40 6.50 -23.16
CA LEU A 90 -4.94 7.52 -22.23
C LEU A 90 -4.28 8.68 -22.98
N HIS A 91 -4.27 9.87 -22.38
CA HIS A 91 -3.63 11.03 -23.00
C HIS A 91 -2.10 10.85 -23.04
N ARG A 92 -1.45 11.27 -24.13
CA ARG A 92 0.01 11.19 -24.32
C ARG A 92 0.81 11.70 -23.12
N ASN A 93 0.44 12.86 -22.58
CA ASN A 93 1.12 13.44 -21.41
C ASN A 93 1.01 12.55 -20.16
N GLN A 94 -0.07 11.80 -20.01
CA GLN A 94 -0.23 10.86 -18.92
C GLN A 94 0.76 9.70 -19.07
N ILE A 95 0.90 9.14 -20.26
CA ILE A 95 1.91 8.10 -20.57
C ILE A 95 3.33 8.61 -20.36
N GLY A 96 3.62 9.83 -20.84
CA GLY A 96 4.93 10.46 -20.67
C GLY A 96 5.30 10.67 -19.21
N LYS A 97 4.35 11.14 -18.39
CA LYS A 97 4.56 11.16 -16.94
C LYS A 97 4.83 9.73 -16.45
N ILE A 98 4.01 8.72 -16.86
CA ILE A 98 4.03 7.31 -16.40
C ILE A 98 5.42 6.70 -16.54
N LYS A 99 5.96 6.87 -17.73
CA LYS A 99 7.31 6.50 -18.09
C LYS A 99 8.38 7.17 -17.21
N ASN A 100 8.22 8.45 -16.88
CA ASN A 100 9.20 9.24 -16.13
C ASN A 100 9.04 9.17 -14.60
N HIS A 101 8.12 8.35 -14.09
CA HIS A 101 7.79 8.24 -12.66
C HIS A 101 7.35 9.57 -11.98
N ASP A 102 6.85 10.52 -12.77
CA ASP A 102 6.46 11.86 -12.30
C ASP A 102 4.99 11.94 -11.81
N PHE A 103 4.63 11.07 -10.85
CA PHE A 103 3.38 11.18 -10.08
C PHE A 103 3.56 10.71 -8.66
N LYS A 104 2.87 11.40 -7.77
CA LYS A 104 2.72 10.99 -6.37
C LYS A 104 1.77 9.82 -6.22
N ARG A 105 0.76 9.68 -7.10
CA ARG A 105 -0.27 8.65 -7.07
C ARG A 105 -0.81 8.38 -8.48
N THR A 106 -1.04 7.11 -8.81
CA THR A 106 -1.73 6.69 -10.03
C THR A 106 -2.92 5.83 -9.65
N ASP A 107 -4.08 6.09 -10.25
CA ASP A 107 -5.31 5.37 -9.95
C ASP A 107 -5.27 3.94 -10.48
N LEU A 108 -5.91 3.01 -9.76
CA LEU A 108 -5.98 1.60 -10.14
C LEU A 108 -6.58 1.39 -11.54
N LYS A 109 -7.54 2.24 -11.94
CA LYS A 109 -8.14 2.21 -13.29
C LYS A 109 -7.10 2.48 -14.39
N THR A 110 -6.14 3.37 -14.15
CA THR A 110 -5.08 3.67 -15.10
C THR A 110 -4.11 2.50 -15.21
N ILE A 111 -3.77 1.88 -14.08
CA ILE A 111 -2.91 0.68 -14.03
C ILE A 111 -3.57 -0.46 -14.83
N GLU A 112 -4.84 -0.73 -14.56
CA GLU A 112 -5.60 -1.78 -15.23
C GLU A 112 -5.71 -1.55 -16.74
N ARG A 113 -5.98 -0.30 -17.17
CA ARG A 113 -6.02 0.06 -18.59
C ARG A 113 -4.70 -0.22 -19.29
N ILE A 114 -3.58 0.09 -18.64
CA ILE A 114 -2.25 -0.11 -19.23
C ILE A 114 -1.94 -1.60 -19.33
N SER A 115 -2.14 -2.35 -18.26
CA SER A 115 -1.97 -3.81 -18.23
C SER A 115 -2.81 -4.49 -19.32
N LYS A 116 -4.10 -4.16 -19.42
CA LYS A 116 -4.99 -4.73 -20.43
C LYS A 116 -4.63 -4.31 -21.85
N GLY A 117 -4.36 -3.02 -22.08
CA GLY A 117 -4.08 -2.52 -23.43
C GLY A 117 -2.76 -3.06 -23.99
N LEU A 118 -1.75 -3.22 -23.14
CA LEU A 118 -0.47 -3.82 -23.56
C LEU A 118 -0.46 -5.35 -23.42
N ASN A 119 -1.53 -5.97 -22.92
CA ASN A 119 -1.62 -7.40 -22.67
C ASN A 119 -0.45 -7.94 -21.83
N VAL A 120 -0.11 -7.21 -20.76
CA VAL A 120 0.95 -7.56 -19.80
C VAL A 120 0.36 -7.74 -18.42
N SER A 121 0.97 -8.62 -17.62
CA SER A 121 0.61 -8.80 -16.21
C SER A 121 1.00 -7.58 -15.37
N LEU A 122 0.40 -7.45 -14.18
CA LEU A 122 0.80 -6.40 -13.23
C LEU A 122 2.25 -6.57 -12.77
N ASP A 123 2.70 -7.82 -12.61
CA ASP A 123 4.08 -8.13 -12.22
C ASP A 123 5.09 -7.74 -13.31
N GLU A 124 4.69 -7.77 -14.59
CA GLU A 124 5.52 -7.24 -15.67
C GLU A 124 5.43 -5.71 -15.76
N LEU A 125 4.27 -5.13 -15.45
CA LEU A 125 4.08 -3.67 -15.52
C LEU A 125 4.84 -2.93 -14.44
N PHE A 126 5.15 -3.57 -13.31
CA PHE A 126 5.92 -3.00 -12.23
C PHE A 126 7.27 -3.71 -12.06
N ARG A 127 8.31 -2.97 -11.69
CA ARG A 127 9.56 -3.56 -11.19
C ARG A 127 9.77 -3.15 -9.75
N TYR A 128 10.27 -4.11 -8.96
CA TYR A 128 10.92 -3.81 -7.71
C TYR A 128 12.35 -3.37 -8.02
N GLU A 129 12.65 -2.10 -7.84
CA GLU A 129 14.03 -1.66 -7.72
C GLU A 129 14.43 -1.77 -6.25
N LYS A 130 15.46 -2.59 -5.98
CA LYS A 130 16.28 -2.44 -4.80
C LYS A 130 16.92 -1.06 -4.89
N ASP A 131 16.75 -0.26 -3.86
CA ASP A 131 17.41 1.04 -3.78
C ASP A 131 18.91 0.76 -3.57
N ASP A 132 19.64 0.54 -4.66
CA ASP A 132 21.10 0.37 -4.68
C ASP A 132 21.82 1.72 -4.47
N SER A 133 21.27 2.53 -3.56
CA SER A 133 21.90 3.75 -3.08
C SER A 133 23.08 3.39 -2.17
N VAL A 134 24.25 3.17 -2.80
CA VAL A 134 25.58 3.26 -2.20
C VAL A 134 26.02 4.72 -2.14
#